data_AF-A0A7C2QGH5-F1
#
_entry.id   AF-A0A7C2QGH5-F1
#
_cell.length_a   1.000
_cell.length_b   1.000
_cell.length_c   1.000
_cell.angle_alpha   90.00
_cell.angle_beta   90.00
_cell.angle_gamma   90.00
#
_symmetry.space_group_name_H-M   'P 1'
#
loop_
_entity.id
_entity.type
_entity.pdbx_description
1 polymer ?
#
loop_
_entity_poly.entity_id
_entity_poly.type
_entity_poly.pdbx_seq_one_letter_code
_entity_poly.pdbx_strand_id
1 'polypeptide(L)'
;MMGIFDWSWTQMLEYASRLFLAALVGTIISFRRSPDRYQSNLIEAHAFLSTAGALFMIVIGSEIVRAVGLLGAASVVRYRYAIRNPRDAGTLIVSLGLGLACGSGLAEVAVAGAIFILIVSRMLSSFYDLLPFTMVRRREEVILRIQTADYQSTMSKVEQLFRQLDIQYDLISFERKMGEQRGPTIEVNLRMNYSAKLALKELTDALMDENIHRLSWQDIPESRV
;
A
#
# COMPACT_ATOMS: atom_id res chain seq x y z
N MET A 1 33.65 -4.38 36.42
CA MET A 1 32.94 -3.18 35.92
C MET A 1 32.93 -3.34 34.40
N MET A 2 31.91 -3.99 33.86
CA MET A 2 31.78 -4.30 32.42
C MET A 2 31.37 -3.01 31.70
N GLY A 3 32.10 -2.65 30.64
CA GLY A 3 31.81 -1.46 29.86
C GLY A 3 30.49 -1.65 29.13
N ILE A 4 29.62 -0.65 29.20
CA ILE A 4 28.36 -0.58 28.44
C ILE A 4 28.65 -0.48 26.92
N PHE A 5 29.92 -0.41 26.53
CA PHE A 5 30.42 -0.11 25.18
C PHE A 5 31.57 -1.06 24.76
N ASP A 6 31.53 -2.34 25.17
CA ASP A 6 32.50 -3.36 24.72
C ASP A 6 32.05 -4.04 23.41
N TRP A 7 31.39 -3.29 22.52
CA TRP A 7 30.88 -3.82 21.26
C TRP A 7 31.96 -3.83 20.18
N SER A 8 32.26 -5.01 19.66
CA SER A 8 33.20 -5.14 18.57
C SER A 8 32.54 -4.68 17.27
N TRP A 9 33.26 -3.90 16.47
CA TRP A 9 32.85 -3.50 15.11
C TRP A 9 32.38 -4.68 14.25
N THR A 10 32.88 -5.88 14.53
CA THR A 10 32.46 -7.13 13.90
C THR A 10 31.02 -7.50 14.21
N GLN A 11 30.55 -7.33 15.45
CA GLN A 11 29.16 -7.63 15.84
C GLN A 11 28.19 -6.63 15.21
N MET A 12 28.55 -5.34 15.16
CA MET A 12 27.75 -4.33 14.48
C MET A 12 27.57 -4.65 12.99
N LEU A 13 28.66 -5.01 12.31
CA LEU A 13 28.64 -5.43 10.91
C LEU A 13 27.81 -6.70 10.71
N GLU A 14 27.92 -7.67 11.61
CA GLU A 14 27.13 -8.88 11.57
C GLU A 14 25.63 -8.59 11.68
N TYR A 15 25.19 -7.78 12.64
CA TYR A 15 23.78 -7.40 12.77
C TYR A 15 23.28 -6.60 11.57
N ALA A 16 24.07 -5.65 11.08
CA ALA A 16 23.74 -4.88 9.87
C ALA A 16 23.57 -5.80 8.65
N SER A 17 24.46 -6.79 8.47
CA SER A 17 24.38 -7.75 7.36
C SER A 17 23.13 -8.62 7.43
N ARG A 18 22.72 -9.04 8.63
CA ARG A 18 21.48 -9.81 8.85
C ARG A 18 20.24 -8.99 8.53
N LEU A 19 20.20 -7.72 8.95
CA LEU A 19 19.10 -6.79 8.63
C LEU A 19 19.02 -6.52 7.12
N PHE A 20 20.18 -6.37 6.46
CA PHE A 20 20.27 -6.20 5.02
C PHE A 20 19.77 -7.41 4.24
N LEU A 21 20.24 -8.62 4.60
CA LEU A 21 19.78 -9.85 3.97
C LEU A 21 18.28 -10.06 4.15
N ALA A 22 17.73 -9.78 5.34
CA ALA A 22 16.30 -9.86 5.58
C ALA A 22 15.52 -8.89 4.68
N ALA A 23 15.90 -7.61 4.64
CA ALA A 23 15.27 -6.62 3.76
C ALA A 23 15.31 -7.06 2.29
N LEU A 24 16.45 -7.58 1.84
CA LEU A 24 16.66 -8.03 0.46
C LEU A 24 15.77 -9.24 0.12
N VAL A 25 15.72 -10.25 0.98
CA VAL A 25 14.86 -11.44 0.79
C VAL A 25 13.38 -11.04 0.80
N GLY A 26 12.96 -10.18 1.74
CA GLY A 26 11.59 -9.65 1.78
C GLY A 26 11.21 -8.93 0.49
N THR A 27 12.11 -8.09 -0.02
CA THR A 27 11.91 -7.37 -1.29
C THR A 27 11.82 -8.35 -2.47
N ILE A 28 12.71 -9.34 -2.55
CA ILE A 28 12.70 -10.37 -3.61
C ILE A 28 11.39 -11.14 -3.63
N ILE A 29 10.90 -11.58 -2.47
CA ILE A 29 9.63 -12.32 -2.37
C ILE A 29 8.47 -11.47 -2.89
N SER A 30 8.50 -10.16 -2.70
CA SER A 30 7.46 -9.27 -3.20
C SER A 30 7.38 -9.22 -4.72
N PHE A 31 8.46 -9.52 -5.45
CA PHE A 31 8.47 -9.57 -6.92
C PHE A 31 7.78 -10.80 -7.52
N ARG A 32 7.32 -11.77 -6.69
CA ARG A 32 6.60 -12.96 -7.18
C ARG A 32 5.22 -12.62 -7.80
N ARG A 33 4.67 -11.43 -7.57
CA ARG A 33 3.32 -11.07 -8.05
C ARG A 33 3.32 -10.59 -9.51
N SER A 34 2.26 -10.96 -10.23
CA SER A 34 1.99 -10.54 -11.60
C SER A 34 2.07 -9.00 -11.76
N PRO A 35 2.64 -8.50 -12.87
CA PRO A 35 2.86 -7.07 -13.14
C PRO A 35 1.60 -6.20 -12.98
N ASP A 36 0.42 -6.77 -13.19
CA ASP A 36 -0.86 -6.04 -13.19
C ASP A 36 -1.34 -5.58 -11.80
N ARG A 37 -0.72 -6.07 -10.70
CA ARG A 37 -1.06 -5.70 -9.31
C ARG A 37 0.14 -5.17 -8.53
N TYR A 38 1.01 -4.42 -9.20
CA TYR A 38 2.20 -3.84 -8.60
C TYR A 38 1.84 -2.63 -7.71
N GLN A 39 1.93 -2.79 -6.39
CA GLN A 39 1.80 -1.69 -5.43
C GLN A 39 3.15 -1.48 -4.74
N SER A 40 3.78 -0.33 -4.96
CA SER A 40 5.09 0.04 -4.37
C SER A 40 5.08 -0.06 -2.84
N ASN A 41 3.97 0.36 -2.24
CA ASN A 41 3.69 0.26 -0.81
C ASN A 41 3.81 -1.17 -0.27
N LEU A 42 3.43 -2.16 -1.07
CA LEU A 42 3.41 -3.55 -0.66
C LEU A 42 4.82 -4.15 -0.63
N ILE A 43 5.68 -3.77 -1.56
CA ILE A 43 7.09 -4.20 -1.59
C ILE A 43 7.84 -3.65 -0.40
N GLU A 44 7.63 -2.37 -0.11
CA GLU A 44 8.22 -1.73 1.06
C GLU A 44 7.72 -2.37 2.36
N ALA A 45 6.44 -2.74 2.42
CA ALA A 45 5.90 -3.51 3.54
C ALA A 45 6.60 -4.85 3.73
N HIS A 46 6.86 -5.63 2.66
CA HIS A 46 7.56 -6.92 2.78
C HIS A 46 9.00 -6.75 3.26
N ALA A 47 9.70 -5.71 2.78
CA ALA A 47 11.03 -5.37 3.27
C ALA A 47 10.99 -5.06 4.78
N PHE A 48 10.07 -4.20 5.21
CA PHE A 48 9.92 -3.82 6.63
C PHE A 48 9.53 -5.01 7.52
N LEU A 49 8.59 -5.86 7.09
CA LEU A 49 8.21 -7.05 7.85
C LEU A 49 9.39 -8.01 8.02
N SER A 50 10.17 -8.23 6.95
CA SER A 50 11.32 -9.12 7.03
C SER A 50 12.43 -8.55 7.92
N THR A 51 12.74 -7.26 7.79
CA THR A 51 13.70 -6.57 8.67
C THR A 51 13.24 -6.60 10.13
N ALA A 52 11.96 -6.38 10.40
CA ALA A 52 11.42 -6.46 11.76
C ALA A 52 11.57 -7.87 12.35
N GLY A 53 11.33 -8.92 11.58
CA GLY A 53 11.56 -10.30 12.00
C GLY A 53 13.01 -10.57 12.39
N ALA A 54 13.96 -10.12 11.57
CA ALA A 54 15.39 -10.22 11.90
C ALA A 54 15.74 -9.40 13.16
N LEU A 55 15.19 -8.20 13.30
CA LEU A 55 15.37 -7.35 14.47
C LEU A 55 14.84 -8.01 15.74
N PHE A 56 13.64 -8.59 15.69
CA PHE A 56 13.09 -9.34 16.82
C PHE A 56 14.01 -10.50 17.22
N MET A 57 14.56 -11.25 16.27
CA MET A 57 15.46 -12.36 16.59
C MET A 57 16.81 -11.91 17.15
N ILE A 58 17.35 -10.77 16.69
CA ILE A 58 18.56 -10.18 17.30
C ILE A 58 18.28 -9.78 18.74
N VAL A 59 17.12 -9.16 18.97
CA VAL A 59 16.73 -8.63 20.27
C VAL A 59 16.42 -9.77 21.25
N ILE A 60 15.62 -10.76 20.85
CA ILE A 60 15.23 -11.93 21.66
C ILE A 60 16.44 -12.85 21.92
N GLY A 61 17.30 -13.05 20.92
CA GLY A 61 18.46 -13.93 21.02
C GLY A 61 18.08 -15.37 21.35
N SER A 62 18.74 -15.95 22.35
CA SER A 62 18.49 -17.32 22.85
C SER A 62 17.46 -17.40 23.98
N GLU A 63 16.91 -16.26 24.42
CA GLU A 63 16.07 -16.20 25.62
C GLU A 63 14.60 -16.52 25.32
N ILE A 64 14.25 -17.80 25.47
CA ILE A 64 12.89 -18.29 25.18
C ILE A 64 11.82 -17.61 26.05
N VAL A 65 12.16 -17.25 27.30
CA VAL A 65 11.25 -16.54 28.21
C VAL A 65 10.88 -15.16 27.65
N ARG A 66 11.87 -14.46 27.08
CA ARG A 66 11.66 -13.15 26.48
C ARG A 66 10.87 -13.24 25.18
N ALA A 67 11.09 -14.31 24.40
CA ALA A 67 10.30 -14.61 23.21
C ALA A 67 8.82 -14.85 23.56
N VAL A 68 8.54 -15.71 24.54
CA VAL A 68 7.18 -16.07 24.96
C VAL A 68 6.46 -14.89 25.60
N GLY A 69 7.14 -14.13 26.45
CA GLY A 69 6.59 -12.91 27.04
C GLY A 69 6.20 -11.87 26.00
N LEU A 70 7.01 -11.71 24.95
CA LEU A 70 6.70 -10.81 23.84
C LEU A 70 5.48 -11.28 23.04
N LEU A 71 5.40 -12.57 22.70
CA LEU A 71 4.24 -13.14 21.99
C LEU A 71 2.94 -12.95 22.80
N GLY A 72 3.02 -13.13 24.12
CA GLY A 72 1.92 -12.87 25.05
C GLY A 72 1.49 -11.40 25.03
N ALA A 73 2.42 -10.47 25.16
CA ALA A 73 2.13 -9.03 25.09
C ALA A 73 1.53 -8.62 23.73
N ALA A 74 2.09 -9.12 22.63
CA ALA A 74 1.60 -8.83 21.27
C ALA A 74 0.16 -9.34 21.05
N SER A 75 -0.23 -10.45 21.69
CA SER A 75 -1.60 -10.99 21.59
C SER A 75 -2.67 -10.10 22.22
N VAL A 76 -2.29 -9.25 23.19
CA VAL A 76 -3.20 -8.32 23.88
C VAL A 76 -3.36 -7.02 23.11
N VAL A 77 -2.35 -6.60 22.34
CA VAL A 77 -2.38 -5.36 21.56
C VAL A 77 -3.39 -5.49 20.43
N ARG A 78 -4.58 -4.92 20.61
CA ARG A 78 -5.61 -4.81 19.58
C ARG A 78 -5.58 -3.44 18.93
N TYR A 79 -5.18 -3.37 17.67
CA TYR A 79 -5.39 -2.19 16.86
C TYR A 79 -6.89 -1.99 16.61
N ARG A 80 -7.41 -0.82 16.98
CA ARG A 80 -8.80 -0.42 16.71
C ARG A 80 -8.95 0.35 15.39
N TYR A 81 -7.85 0.63 14.71
CA TYR A 81 -7.79 1.37 13.45
C TYR A 81 -7.47 0.41 12.29
N ALA A 82 -8.20 0.55 11.18
CA ALA A 82 -7.94 -0.21 9.97
C ALA A 82 -6.72 0.38 9.25
N ILE A 83 -5.61 -0.35 9.23
CA ILE A 83 -4.42 0.08 8.49
C ILE A 83 -4.64 -0.19 7.01
N ARG A 84 -4.84 0.89 6.24
CA ARG A 84 -5.23 0.82 4.82
C ARG A 84 -4.02 0.58 3.91
N ASN A 85 -2.88 1.14 4.28
CA ASN A 85 -1.65 1.01 3.52
C ASN A 85 -0.72 -0.04 4.16
N PRO A 86 -0.33 -1.09 3.42
CA PRO A 86 0.57 -2.13 3.94
C PRO A 86 1.93 -1.57 4.38
N ARG A 87 2.43 -0.51 3.73
CA ARG A 87 3.68 0.16 4.11
C ARG A 87 3.61 0.65 5.55
N ASP A 88 2.50 1.30 5.91
CA ASP A 88 2.28 1.86 7.24
C ASP A 88 2.15 0.75 8.29
N ALA A 89 1.57 -0.40 7.92
CA ALA A 89 1.58 -1.58 8.79
C ALA A 89 3.02 -2.06 9.05
N GLY A 90 3.86 -2.07 8.02
CA GLY A 90 5.26 -2.48 8.13
C GLY A 90 6.09 -1.54 9.01
N THR A 91 5.90 -0.22 8.89
CA THR A 91 6.62 0.75 9.74
C THR A 91 6.24 0.62 11.21
N LEU A 92 4.97 0.35 11.51
CA LEU A 92 4.51 0.10 12.88
C LEU A 92 5.19 -1.14 13.50
N ILE A 93 5.26 -2.25 12.76
CA ILE A 93 5.89 -3.49 13.23
C ILE A 93 7.40 -3.29 13.45
N VAL A 94 8.06 -2.59 12.53
CA VAL A 94 9.46 -2.18 12.68
C VAL A 94 9.66 -1.32 13.93
N SER A 95 8.81 -0.31 14.13
CA SER A 95 8.90 0.62 15.26
C SER A 95 8.77 -0.11 16.59
N LEU A 96 7.92 -1.16 16.63
CA LEU A 96 7.84 -2.05 17.78
C LEU A 96 9.19 -2.75 18.03
N GLY A 97 9.83 -3.30 16.99
CA GLY A 97 11.15 -3.94 17.11
C GLY A 97 12.24 -3.00 17.59
N LEU A 98 12.25 -1.76 17.13
CA LEU A 98 13.18 -0.73 17.61
C LEU A 98 12.92 -0.39 19.07
N GLY A 99 11.65 -0.27 19.47
CA GLY A 99 11.25 -0.08 20.87
C GLY A 99 11.70 -1.24 21.77
N LEU A 100 11.60 -2.48 21.29
CA LEU A 100 12.08 -3.66 22.00
C LEU A 100 13.60 -3.65 22.15
N ALA A 101 14.34 -3.27 21.09
CA ALA A 101 15.79 -3.13 21.15
C ALA A 101 16.20 -2.11 22.23
N CYS A 102 15.58 -0.92 22.22
CA CYS A 102 15.81 0.11 23.23
C CYS A 102 15.49 -0.39 24.65
N GLY A 103 14.31 -0.99 24.86
CA GLY A 103 13.86 -1.47 26.17
C GLY A 103 14.70 -2.62 26.74
N SER A 104 15.53 -3.24 25.90
CA SER A 104 16.36 -4.38 26.28
C SER A 104 17.84 -4.04 26.44
N GLY A 105 18.18 -2.74 26.43
CA GLY A 105 19.55 -2.25 26.56
C GLY A 105 20.37 -2.32 25.28
N LEU A 106 19.78 -2.71 24.15
CA LEU A 106 20.44 -2.77 22.83
C LEU A 106 20.25 -1.45 22.06
N ALA A 107 20.64 -0.33 22.67
CA ALA A 107 20.45 1.00 22.10
C ALA A 107 21.17 1.17 20.75
N GLU A 108 22.35 0.59 20.61
CA GLU A 108 23.14 0.66 19.37
C GLU A 108 22.47 -0.11 18.22
N VAL A 109 21.90 -1.31 18.48
CA VAL A 109 21.08 -2.03 17.50
C VAL A 109 19.88 -1.18 17.07
N ALA A 110 19.22 -0.50 18.03
CA ALA A 110 18.06 0.32 17.74
C ALA A 110 18.42 1.52 16.84
N VAL A 111 19.50 2.23 17.15
CA VAL A 111 19.96 3.36 16.33
C VAL A 111 20.38 2.89 14.94
N ALA A 112 21.19 1.83 14.86
CA ALA A 112 21.63 1.25 13.59
C ALA A 112 20.44 0.75 12.75
N GLY A 113 19.50 0.06 13.36
CA GLY A 113 18.27 -0.43 12.73
C GLY A 113 17.39 0.71 12.23
N ALA A 114 17.23 1.78 13.00
CA ALA A 114 16.46 2.96 12.58
C ALA A 114 17.09 3.64 11.36
N ILE A 115 18.41 3.87 11.38
CA ILE A 115 19.16 4.43 10.25
C ILE A 115 19.04 3.52 9.03
N PHE A 116 19.21 2.21 9.22
CA PHE A 116 19.11 1.21 8.16
C PHE A 116 17.75 1.27 7.46
N ILE A 117 16.65 1.37 8.22
CA ILE A 117 15.29 1.38 7.67
C ILE A 117 15.01 2.69 6.93
N LEU A 118 15.52 3.82 7.42
CA LEU A 118 15.45 5.09 6.70
C LEU A 118 16.19 5.01 5.35
N ILE A 119 17.38 4.40 5.33
CA ILE A 119 18.16 4.19 4.10
C ILE A 119 17.41 3.27 3.14
N VAL A 120 16.91 2.12 3.60
CA VAL A 120 16.16 1.17 2.77
C VAL A 120 14.91 1.82 2.20
N SER A 121 14.14 2.54 3.02
CA SER A 121 12.94 3.25 2.57
C SER A 121 13.26 4.27 1.48
N ARG A 122 14.33 5.07 1.66
CA ARG A 122 14.76 6.08 0.69
C ARG A 122 15.39 5.47 -0.57
N MET A 123 16.08 4.33 -0.45
CA MET A 123 16.59 3.60 -1.60
C MET A 123 15.45 3.00 -2.42
N LEU A 124 14.48 2.35 -1.77
CA LEU A 124 13.30 1.82 -2.46
C LEU A 124 12.54 2.94 -3.15
N SER A 125 12.29 4.07 -2.48
CA SER A 125 11.60 5.22 -3.10
C SER A 125 12.33 5.74 -4.32
N SER A 126 13.65 5.95 -4.22
CA SER A 126 14.47 6.46 -5.33
C SER A 126 14.60 5.45 -6.48
N PHE A 127 14.63 4.15 -6.17
CA PHE A 127 14.68 3.09 -7.16
C PHE A 127 13.40 3.05 -8.02
N TYR A 128 12.24 3.32 -7.42
CA TYR A 128 10.99 3.48 -8.18
C TYR A 128 11.02 4.69 -9.11
N ASP A 129 11.67 5.79 -8.72
CA ASP A 129 11.78 7.00 -9.55
C ASP A 129 12.77 6.83 -10.73
N LEU A 130 13.76 5.93 -10.60
CA LEU A 130 14.79 5.65 -11.60
C LEU A 130 14.40 4.55 -12.60
N LEU A 131 13.47 3.66 -12.25
CA LEU A 131 12.94 2.70 -13.20
C LEU A 131 12.08 3.43 -14.25
N PRO A 132 12.32 3.24 -15.56
CA PRO A 132 11.53 3.87 -16.59
C PRO A 132 10.05 3.50 -16.41
N PHE A 133 9.26 4.55 -16.34
CA PHE A 133 7.83 4.75 -16.09
C PHE A 133 6.83 3.85 -16.87
N THR A 134 7.24 2.73 -17.45
CA THR A 134 6.40 1.85 -18.28
C THR A 134 5.84 0.64 -17.54
N MET A 135 6.33 0.30 -16.34
CA MET A 135 5.85 -0.88 -15.57
C MET A 135 5.20 -0.57 -14.22
N VAL A 136 5.44 0.61 -13.63
CA VAL A 136 4.82 1.01 -12.36
C VAL A 136 3.72 2.05 -12.65
N ARG A 137 2.67 1.59 -13.34
CA ARG A 137 1.47 2.41 -13.56
C ARG A 137 0.87 2.70 -12.18
N ARG A 138 0.96 3.93 -11.70
CA ARG A 138 0.21 4.44 -10.54
C ARG A 138 -1.27 4.41 -10.93
N ARG A 139 -1.88 3.25 -10.73
CA ARG A 139 -3.29 2.96 -11.03
C ARG A 139 -4.12 3.64 -9.95
N GLU A 140 -4.57 4.86 -10.23
CA GLU A 140 -5.51 5.57 -9.35
C GLU A 140 -6.90 4.96 -9.57
N GLU A 141 -7.49 4.44 -8.49
CA GLU A 141 -8.85 3.90 -8.51
C GLU A 141 -9.83 5.07 -8.36
N VAL A 142 -10.56 5.38 -9.42
CA VAL A 142 -11.60 6.43 -9.42
C VAL A 142 -12.96 5.79 -9.59
N ILE A 143 -13.96 6.29 -8.87
CA ILE A 143 -15.36 5.90 -9.09
C ILE A 143 -15.98 6.90 -10.06
N LEU A 144 -16.29 6.42 -11.26
CA LEU A 144 -17.10 7.16 -12.21
C LEU A 144 -18.57 6.96 -11.85
N ARG A 145 -19.24 8.06 -11.48
CA ARG A 145 -20.70 8.09 -11.31
C ARG A 145 -21.37 8.65 -12.54
N ILE A 146 -22.23 7.86 -13.16
CA ILE A 146 -23.01 8.25 -14.32
C ILE A 146 -24.48 8.27 -13.92
N GLN A 147 -25.13 9.43 -14.07
CA GLN A 147 -26.58 9.56 -13.97
C GLN A 147 -27.17 9.67 -15.39
N THR A 148 -27.89 8.63 -15.81
CA THR A 148 -28.48 8.54 -17.16
C THR A 148 -29.97 8.18 -17.11
N ALA A 149 -30.72 8.65 -18.09
CA ALA A 149 -32.12 8.27 -18.32
C ALA A 149 -32.25 6.92 -19.07
N ASP A 150 -31.25 6.58 -19.89
CA ASP A 150 -31.19 5.33 -20.66
C ASP A 150 -29.90 4.57 -20.36
N TYR A 151 -30.02 3.53 -19.54
CA TYR A 151 -28.91 2.67 -19.15
C TYR A 151 -28.28 1.93 -20.33
N GLN A 152 -29.10 1.45 -21.27
CA GLN A 152 -28.65 0.50 -22.27
C GLN A 152 -27.80 1.19 -23.34
N SER A 153 -28.25 2.35 -23.83
CA SER A 153 -27.47 3.20 -24.75
C SER A 153 -26.17 3.70 -24.10
N THR A 154 -26.23 4.09 -22.82
CA THR A 154 -25.08 4.64 -22.10
C THR A 154 -24.01 3.57 -21.83
N MET A 155 -24.39 2.39 -21.36
CA MET A 155 -23.44 1.30 -21.11
C MET A 155 -22.80 0.79 -22.40
N SER A 156 -23.54 0.67 -23.50
CA SER A 156 -22.94 0.27 -24.79
C SER A 156 -21.84 1.24 -25.25
N LYS A 157 -22.02 2.56 -25.04
CA LYS A 157 -20.99 3.56 -25.35
C LYS A 157 -19.81 3.52 -24.38
N VAL A 158 -20.08 3.38 -23.08
CA VAL A 158 -19.03 3.26 -22.05
C VAL A 158 -18.18 2.02 -22.29
N GLU A 159 -18.81 0.88 -22.58
CA GLU A 159 -18.11 -0.36 -22.93
C GLU A 159 -17.26 -0.20 -24.19
N GLN A 160 -17.78 0.49 -25.21
CA GLN A 160 -17.05 0.72 -26.46
C GLN A 160 -15.84 1.64 -26.25
N LEU A 161 -16.01 2.75 -25.52
CA LEU A 161 -14.93 3.69 -25.19
C LEU A 161 -13.87 3.04 -24.31
N PHE A 162 -14.28 2.28 -23.29
CA PHE A 162 -13.35 1.65 -22.37
C PHE A 162 -12.56 0.53 -23.05
N ARG A 163 -13.16 -0.19 -24.01
CA ARG A 163 -12.43 -1.13 -24.88
C ARG A 163 -11.44 -0.42 -25.81
N GLN A 164 -11.80 0.71 -26.39
CA GLN A 164 -10.90 1.47 -27.28
C GLN A 164 -9.70 2.07 -26.53
N LEU A 165 -9.90 2.44 -25.26
CA LEU A 165 -8.87 3.06 -24.41
C LEU A 165 -8.10 2.05 -23.54
N ASP A 166 -8.37 0.75 -23.68
CA ASP A 166 -7.78 -0.34 -22.88
C ASP A 166 -7.89 -0.10 -21.35
N ILE A 167 -9.07 0.39 -20.93
CA ILE A 167 -9.36 0.70 -19.52
C ILE A 167 -10.09 -0.49 -18.91
N GLN A 168 -9.49 -1.10 -17.89
CA GLN A 168 -10.15 -2.09 -17.06
C GLN A 168 -11.11 -1.40 -16.08
N TYR A 169 -12.36 -1.88 -16.04
CA TYR A 169 -13.39 -1.40 -15.12
C TYR A 169 -14.07 -2.56 -14.39
N ASP A 170 -14.43 -2.33 -13.13
CA ASP A 170 -15.29 -3.19 -12.33
C ASP A 170 -16.58 -2.44 -12.02
N LEU A 171 -17.74 -3.05 -12.29
CA LEU A 171 -19.02 -2.47 -11.94
C LEU A 171 -19.25 -2.63 -10.42
N ILE A 172 -19.31 -1.53 -9.68
CA ILE A 172 -19.47 -1.55 -8.22
C ILE A 172 -20.95 -1.69 -7.88
N SER A 173 -21.81 -0.84 -8.47
CA SER A 173 -23.24 -0.86 -8.18
C SER A 173 -24.08 -0.21 -9.29
N PHE A 174 -25.29 -0.74 -9.43
CA PHE A 174 -26.37 -0.21 -10.26
C PHE A 174 -27.54 0.11 -9.34
N GLU A 175 -27.90 1.38 -9.19
CA GLU A 175 -29.01 1.80 -8.33
C GLU A 175 -29.99 2.64 -9.15
N ARG A 176 -31.23 2.15 -9.27
CA ARG A 176 -32.32 2.91 -9.90
C ARG A 176 -32.93 3.81 -8.83
N LYS A 177 -32.56 5.10 -8.83
CA LYS A 177 -33.21 6.08 -7.95
C LYS A 177 -34.43 6.66 -8.65
N MET A 178 -35.59 6.46 -8.04
CA MET A 178 -36.81 7.14 -8.46
C MET A 178 -36.79 8.53 -7.82
N GLY A 179 -36.30 9.52 -8.56
CA GLY A 179 -36.24 10.90 -8.09
C GLY A 179 -37.65 11.48 -7.98
N GLU A 180 -38.01 11.95 -6.78
CA GLU A 180 -39.35 12.44 -6.42
C GLU A 180 -39.84 13.65 -7.27
N GLN A 181 -38.99 14.26 -8.10
CA GLN A 181 -39.36 15.41 -8.95
C GLN A 181 -38.84 15.40 -10.41
N ARG A 182 -38.04 14.43 -10.87
CA ARG A 182 -37.42 14.47 -12.24
C ARG A 182 -37.32 13.13 -12.98
N GLY A 183 -38.24 12.20 -12.76
CA GLY A 183 -38.30 10.93 -13.49
C GLY A 183 -37.24 9.90 -13.03
N PRO A 184 -37.26 8.67 -13.58
CA PRO A 184 -36.36 7.60 -13.17
C PRO A 184 -34.92 7.93 -13.56
N THR A 185 -34.05 8.13 -12.57
CA THR A 185 -32.63 8.42 -12.80
C THR A 185 -31.84 7.18 -12.41
N ILE A 186 -31.07 6.63 -13.36
CA ILE A 186 -30.25 5.44 -13.11
C ILE A 186 -28.86 5.92 -12.71
N GLU A 187 -28.41 5.56 -11.51
CA GLU A 187 -27.08 5.84 -11.00
C GLU A 187 -26.20 4.59 -11.17
N VAL A 188 -25.13 4.74 -11.95
CA VAL A 188 -24.16 3.68 -12.21
C VAL A 188 -22.82 4.09 -11.61
N ASN A 189 -22.29 3.26 -10.71
CA ASN A 189 -20.96 3.43 -10.11
C ASN A 189 -19.99 2.43 -10.72
N LEU A 190 -19.02 2.93 -11.48
CA LEU A 190 -17.96 2.12 -12.10
C LEU A 190 -16.64 2.39 -11.38
N ARG A 191 -15.96 1.35 -10.90
CA ARG A 191 -14.56 1.45 -10.50
C ARG A 191 -13.75 1.37 -11.77
N MET A 192 -13.02 2.42 -12.11
CA MET A 192 -12.13 2.36 -13.26
C MET A 192 -10.70 2.52 -12.83
N ASN A 193 -9.85 1.77 -13.52
CA ASN A 193 -8.43 1.79 -13.30
C ASN A 193 -7.77 2.62 -14.40
N TYR A 194 -7.46 3.88 -14.09
CA TYR A 194 -7.01 4.85 -15.08
C TYR A 194 -5.50 5.09 -15.00
N SER A 195 -4.88 5.31 -16.15
CA SER A 195 -3.47 5.69 -16.28
C SER A 195 -3.38 7.20 -16.45
N ALA A 196 -2.61 7.89 -15.60
CA ALA A 196 -2.45 9.36 -15.51
C ALA A 196 -2.30 10.14 -16.85
N LYS A 197 -1.97 9.44 -17.93
CA LYS A 197 -1.84 9.96 -19.30
C LYS A 197 -3.17 10.30 -19.98
N LEU A 198 -4.29 9.72 -19.55
CA LEU A 198 -5.62 10.14 -20.01
C LEU A 198 -6.08 11.32 -19.15
N ALA A 199 -6.19 12.53 -19.71
CA ALA A 199 -6.73 13.63 -18.91
C ALA A 199 -8.19 13.27 -18.53
N LEU A 200 -8.53 13.27 -17.24
CA LEU A 200 -9.91 13.14 -16.74
C LEU A 200 -10.89 14.04 -17.50
N LYS A 201 -10.38 15.17 -18.00
CA LYS A 201 -11.06 16.11 -18.88
C LYS A 201 -11.41 15.54 -20.26
N GLU A 202 -10.50 14.83 -20.92
CA GLU A 202 -10.77 14.15 -22.21
C GLU A 202 -11.80 13.03 -22.06
N LEU A 203 -11.76 12.28 -20.95
CA LEU A 203 -12.79 11.27 -20.64
C LEU A 203 -14.14 11.93 -20.35
N THR A 204 -14.16 13.05 -19.64
CA THR A 204 -15.40 13.80 -19.37
C THR A 204 -16.00 14.32 -20.67
N ASP A 205 -15.19 14.92 -21.54
CA ASP A 205 -15.64 15.48 -22.82
C ASP A 205 -16.09 14.37 -23.79
N ALA A 206 -15.42 13.21 -23.79
CA ALA A 206 -15.83 12.06 -24.61
C ALA A 206 -17.09 11.34 -24.09
N LEU A 207 -17.40 11.48 -22.79
CA LEU A 207 -18.58 10.89 -22.16
C LEU A 207 -19.73 11.89 -22.00
N MET A 208 -19.55 13.19 -22.26
CA MET A 208 -20.65 14.15 -22.25
C MET A 208 -21.48 13.99 -23.52
N ASP A 209 -22.66 13.40 -23.35
CA ASP A 209 -23.66 13.20 -24.40
C ASP A 209 -25.04 13.65 -23.89
N GLU A 210 -26.00 13.84 -24.80
CA GLU A 210 -27.35 14.37 -24.55
C GLU A 210 -28.15 13.59 -23.49
N ASN A 211 -27.78 12.35 -23.21
CA ASN A 211 -28.45 11.46 -22.26
C ASN A 211 -27.86 11.45 -20.84
N ILE A 212 -26.74 12.15 -20.61
CA ILE A 212 -26.03 12.12 -19.33
C ILE A 212 -26.26 13.44 -18.59
N HIS A 213 -27.12 13.39 -17.58
CA HIS A 213 -27.52 14.59 -16.83
C HIS A 213 -26.47 15.07 -15.84
N ARG A 214 -25.60 14.16 -15.36
CA ARG A 214 -24.49 14.49 -14.45
C ARG A 214 -23.40 13.43 -14.48
N LEU A 215 -22.17 13.86 -14.70
CA LEU A 215 -20.95 13.08 -14.45
C LEU A 215 -20.32 13.61 -13.18
N SER A 216 -20.09 12.76 -12.18
CA SER A 216 -19.24 13.12 -11.06
C SER A 216 -18.15 12.09 -10.88
N TRP A 217 -16.92 12.56 -11.02
CA TRP A 217 -15.73 11.84 -10.60
C TRP A 217 -15.66 11.94 -9.09
N GLN A 218 -15.82 10.81 -8.42
CA GLN A 218 -15.54 10.74 -7.00
C GLN A 218 -14.24 9.96 -6.84
N ASP A 219 -13.20 10.67 -6.41
CA ASP A 219 -12.07 10.00 -5.77
C ASP A 219 -12.65 9.15 -4.65
N ILE A 220 -12.28 7.88 -4.58
CA ILE A 220 -12.75 7.01 -3.51
C ILE A 220 -12.41 7.73 -2.20
N PRO A 221 -13.41 8.21 -1.42
CA PRO A 221 -13.12 8.84 -0.16
C PRO A 221 -12.36 7.80 0.66
N GLU A 222 -11.23 8.19 1.24
CA GLU A 222 -10.39 7.31 2.06
C GLU A 222 -11.13 6.69 3.28
N SER A 223 -12.44 6.88 3.41
CA SER A 223 -13.25 6.50 4.55
C SER A 223 -14.19 5.32 4.33
N ARG A 224 -14.14 4.59 3.21
CA ARG A 224 -15.03 3.41 3.04
C ARG A 224 -14.54 2.34 2.06
N VAL A 225 -13.39 1.74 2.36
CA VAL A 225 -13.04 0.35 1.97
C VAL A 225 -12.30 -0.28 3.13
#